data_AF-A0A833YG54-F1
#
_entry.id   AF-A0A833YG54-F1
#
_cell.length_a   1.000
_cell.length_b   1.000
_cell.length_c   1.000
_cell.angle_alpha   90.00
_cell.angle_beta   90.00
_cell.angle_gamma   90.00
#
_symmetry.space_group_name_H-M   'P 1'
#
loop_
_entity.id
_entity.type
_entity.pdbx_description
1 polymer ?
#
loop_
_entity_poly.entity_id
_entity_poly.type
_entity_poly.pdbx_seq_one_letter_code
_entity_poly.pdbx_strand_id
1 'polypeptide(L)'
;MIPVFFAFRMRFYVAWIAAECGCIAAGFGAYPVAAKARAGGGPTLQCPPPSSLEKAAALEYDYETIRNIDCYRTDFCVRVREGMRYWNMTVQWWLAQYIYKSAPTSSYVLRSAWTMLLSAYWHGLHPGYYLSFLTIPLCLAAEGRLESALRWRLSPGGQQAWDWAHWFLKMRAYDYMCMGFVLLSMGDTLRYWASIYFCIHVLALMALGLGLALGGGGPSRRKAASQATSLAPEKLREE
;
A
#
# COMPACT_ATOMS: atom_id res chain seq x y z
N MET A 1 -0.95 2.44 -22.49
CA MET A 1 -0.74 2.29 -21.04
C MET A 1 -1.88 2.92 -20.23
N ILE A 2 -2.00 4.26 -20.20
CA ILE A 2 -2.96 4.95 -19.30
C ILE A 2 -4.43 4.56 -19.53
N PRO A 3 -4.99 4.57 -20.77
CA PRO A 3 -6.40 4.19 -20.96
C PRO A 3 -6.66 2.72 -20.60
N VAL A 4 -5.67 1.84 -20.87
CA VAL A 4 -5.74 0.42 -20.55
C VAL A 4 -5.77 0.21 -19.04
N PHE A 5 -4.87 0.86 -18.30
CA PHE A 5 -4.87 0.76 -16.84
C PHE A 5 -6.12 1.38 -16.22
N PHE A 6 -6.60 2.51 -16.74
CA PHE A 6 -7.85 3.11 -16.29
C PHE A 6 -9.00 2.11 -16.44
N ALA A 7 -9.19 1.53 -17.62
CA ALA A 7 -10.24 0.54 -17.86
C ALA A 7 -10.07 -0.71 -16.98
N PHE A 8 -8.85 -1.22 -16.85
CA PHE A 8 -8.53 -2.35 -15.96
C PHE A 8 -8.94 -2.04 -14.51
N ARG A 9 -8.54 -0.88 -14.00
CA ARG A 9 -8.82 -0.44 -12.63
C ARG A 9 -10.30 -0.22 -12.37
N MET A 10 -11.03 0.43 -13.28
CA MET A 10 -12.47 0.62 -13.17
C MET A 10 -13.23 -0.71 -13.08
N ARG A 11 -12.80 -1.74 -13.82
CA ARG A 11 -13.40 -3.08 -13.74
C ARG A 11 -13.29 -3.67 -12.34
N PHE A 12 -12.12 -3.55 -11.69
CA PHE A 12 -11.93 -4.02 -10.33
C PHE A 12 -12.70 -3.20 -9.30
N TYR A 13 -12.78 -1.87 -9.47
CA TYR A 13 -13.61 -1.03 -8.59
C TYR A 13 -15.07 -1.48 -8.61
N VAL A 14 -15.65 -1.66 -9.80
CA VAL A 14 -17.03 -2.13 -9.94
C VAL A 14 -17.20 -3.53 -9.32
N ALA A 15 -16.30 -4.46 -9.65
CA ALA A 15 -16.40 -5.83 -9.15
C ALA A 15 -16.30 -5.92 -7.61
N TRP A 16 -15.36 -5.20 -7.00
CA TRP A 16 -15.20 -5.21 -5.54
C TRP A 16 -16.30 -4.46 -4.81
N ILE A 17 -16.75 -3.31 -5.31
CA ILE A 17 -17.89 -2.60 -4.71
C ILE A 17 -19.16 -3.47 -4.79
N ALA A 18 -19.41 -4.13 -5.93
CA ALA A 18 -20.56 -5.03 -6.04
C ALA A 18 -20.48 -6.22 -5.07
N ALA A 19 -19.29 -6.80 -4.89
CA ALA A 19 -19.05 -7.86 -3.92
C ALA A 19 -19.27 -7.38 -2.47
N GLU A 20 -18.78 -6.19 -2.13
CA GLU A 20 -19.02 -5.54 -0.83
C GLU A 20 -20.52 -5.33 -0.59
N CYS A 21 -21.25 -4.79 -1.57
CA CYS A 21 -22.71 -4.64 -1.49
C CYS A 21 -23.42 -5.98 -1.26
N GLY A 22 -22.99 -7.05 -1.95
CA GLY A 22 -23.52 -8.39 -1.74
C GLY A 22 -23.31 -8.89 -0.32
N CYS A 23 -22.12 -8.69 0.25
CA CYS A 23 -21.83 -9.02 1.64
C CYS A 23 -22.68 -8.21 2.62
N ILE A 24 -22.81 -6.90 2.40
CA ILE A 24 -23.64 -6.00 3.22
C ILE A 24 -25.10 -6.44 3.20
N ALA A 25 -25.66 -6.73 2.02
CA ALA A 25 -27.05 -7.18 1.88
C ALA A 25 -27.32 -8.52 2.59
N ALA A 26 -26.31 -9.39 2.69
CA ALA A 26 -26.37 -10.65 3.42
C ALA A 26 -26.05 -10.50 4.93
N GLY A 27 -25.75 -9.29 5.41
CA GLY A 27 -25.37 -9.03 6.80
C GLY A 27 -23.95 -9.49 7.17
N PHE A 28 -23.11 -9.85 6.20
CA PHE A 28 -21.74 -10.23 6.46
C PHE A 28 -20.87 -9.03 6.80
N GLY A 29 -20.01 -9.20 7.80
CA GLY A 29 -19.03 -8.19 8.19
C GLY A 29 -19.60 -7.03 9.00
N ALA A 30 -20.86 -7.09 9.42
CA ALA A 30 -21.43 -6.12 10.34
C ALA A 30 -20.81 -6.27 11.73
N TYR A 31 -20.15 -5.22 12.21
CA TYR A 31 -19.66 -5.12 13.58
C TYR A 31 -20.12 -3.81 14.21
N PRO A 32 -20.39 -3.78 15.54
CA PRO A 32 -20.63 -2.52 16.23
C PRO A 32 -19.43 -1.58 16.02
N VAL A 33 -19.68 -0.30 15.78
CA VAL A 33 -18.61 0.71 15.55
C VAL A 33 -17.58 0.71 16.70
N ALA A 34 -18.04 0.43 17.93
CA ALA A 34 -17.20 0.30 19.11
C ALA A 34 -16.12 -0.80 19.00
N ALA A 35 -16.33 -1.82 18.16
CA ALA A 35 -15.39 -2.91 17.94
C ALA A 35 -14.18 -2.50 17.10
N LYS A 36 -14.22 -1.29 16.48
CA LYS A 36 -13.16 -0.72 15.64
C LYS A 36 -12.65 -1.74 14.62
N ALA A 37 -13.57 -2.28 13.83
CA ALA A 37 -13.23 -3.28 12.83
C ALA A 37 -12.25 -2.72 11.79
N ARG A 38 -11.46 -3.60 11.17
CA ARG A 38 -10.53 -3.24 10.10
C ARG A 38 -10.66 -4.20 8.93
N ALA A 39 -10.51 -3.69 7.71
CA ALA A 39 -10.50 -4.47 6.48
C ALA A 39 -9.63 -5.74 6.60
N GLY A 40 -10.25 -6.89 6.38
CA GLY A 40 -9.66 -8.23 6.50
C GLY A 40 -9.40 -8.71 7.93
N GLY A 41 -9.31 -7.81 8.91
CA GLY A 41 -8.89 -8.11 10.28
C GLY A 41 -10.00 -8.31 11.29
N GLY A 42 -11.26 -8.07 10.93
CA GLY A 42 -12.36 -8.16 11.88
C GLY A 42 -12.29 -7.11 13.00
N PRO A 43 -12.99 -7.34 14.13
CA PRO A 43 -13.03 -6.43 15.26
C PRO A 43 -11.66 -6.39 15.95
N THR A 44 -11.17 -5.19 16.26
CA THR A 44 -9.88 -5.03 16.95
C THR A 44 -10.03 -4.81 18.45
N LEU A 45 -11.24 -4.46 18.90
CA LEU A 45 -11.61 -4.37 20.30
C LEU A 45 -12.71 -5.39 20.60
N GLN A 46 -12.66 -5.97 21.81
CA GLN A 46 -13.77 -6.78 22.29
C GLN A 46 -14.98 -5.89 22.55
N CYS A 47 -16.10 -6.25 21.94
CA CYS A 47 -17.41 -5.74 22.30
C CYS A 47 -18.24 -6.88 22.89
N PRO A 48 -18.78 -6.73 24.11
CA PRO A 48 -19.70 -7.72 24.65
C PRO A 48 -20.95 -7.81 23.76
N PRO A 49 -21.52 -9.01 23.58
CA PRO A 49 -22.74 -9.17 22.82
C PRO A 49 -23.87 -8.36 23.48
N PRO A 50 -24.76 -7.74 22.69
CA PRO A 50 -25.89 -7.00 23.22
C PRO A 50 -26.79 -7.92 24.04
N SER A 51 -27.26 -7.44 25.20
CA SER A 51 -28.05 -8.24 26.15
C SER A 51 -29.49 -8.50 25.70
N SER A 52 -29.95 -7.85 24.63
CA SER A 52 -31.29 -8.02 24.03
C SER A 52 -31.27 -7.62 22.56
N LEU A 53 -32.28 -8.06 21.80
CA LEU A 53 -32.46 -7.68 20.40
C LEU A 53 -32.70 -6.19 20.23
N GLU A 54 -33.42 -5.54 21.16
CA GLU A 54 -33.64 -4.10 21.14
C GLU A 54 -32.33 -3.32 21.27
N LYS A 55 -31.45 -3.75 22.19
CA LYS A 55 -30.12 -3.16 22.32
C LYS A 55 -29.26 -3.45 21.10
N ALA A 56 -29.37 -4.65 20.52
CA ALA A 56 -28.67 -5.00 19.29
C ALA A 56 -29.07 -4.10 18.13
N ALA A 57 -30.37 -3.80 17.98
CA ALA A 57 -30.91 -2.94 16.93
C ALA A 57 -30.58 -1.44 17.15
N ALA A 58 -30.37 -1.03 18.39
CA ALA A 58 -29.98 0.34 18.73
C ALA A 58 -28.49 0.65 18.52
N LEU A 59 -27.65 -0.38 18.32
CA LEU A 59 -26.23 -0.19 18.05
C LEU A 59 -26.00 0.30 16.62
N GLU A 60 -25.04 1.20 16.45
CA GLU A 60 -24.52 1.56 15.14
C GLU A 60 -23.51 0.49 14.69
N TYR A 61 -23.68 0.01 13.45
CA TYR A 61 -22.80 -0.98 12.83
C TYR A 61 -22.05 -0.37 11.65
N ASP A 62 -20.81 -0.79 11.47
CA ASP A 62 -20.05 -0.58 10.26
C ASP A 62 -19.74 -1.92 9.56
N TYR A 63 -19.28 -1.82 8.32
CA TYR A 63 -18.88 -2.95 7.48
C TYR A 63 -17.39 -2.87 7.11
N GLU A 64 -16.58 -2.18 7.91
CA GLU A 64 -15.18 -1.90 7.57
C GLU A 64 -14.34 -3.17 7.44
N THR A 65 -14.75 -4.27 8.08
CA THR A 65 -14.05 -5.56 7.96
C THR A 65 -14.07 -6.16 6.56
N ILE A 66 -15.12 -5.92 5.77
CA ILE A 66 -15.28 -6.47 4.42
C ILE A 66 -14.93 -5.46 3.33
N ARG A 67 -14.66 -4.21 3.72
CA ARG A 67 -14.21 -3.17 2.80
C ARG A 67 -12.92 -3.60 2.13
N ASN A 68 -12.97 -3.79 0.82
CA ASN A 68 -11.88 -4.30 0.01
C ASN A 68 -11.23 -3.23 -0.87
N ILE A 69 -11.91 -2.10 -1.08
CA ILE A 69 -11.36 -1.00 -1.89
C ILE A 69 -11.68 0.39 -1.32
N ASP A 70 -10.69 1.29 -1.37
CA ASP A 70 -10.90 2.73 -1.25
C ASP A 70 -10.48 3.39 -2.57
N CYS A 71 -11.45 3.63 -3.45
CA CYS A 71 -11.19 4.13 -4.81
C CYS A 71 -10.50 5.51 -4.79
N TYR A 72 -10.98 6.41 -3.93
CA TYR A 72 -10.45 7.76 -3.83
C TYR A 72 -9.00 7.73 -3.36
N ARG A 73 -8.71 7.04 -2.26
CA ARG A 73 -7.34 7.00 -1.74
C ARG A 73 -6.42 6.20 -2.64
N THR A 74 -6.90 5.15 -3.30
CA THR A 74 -6.09 4.42 -4.30
C THR A 74 -5.61 5.37 -5.41
N ASP A 75 -6.50 6.24 -5.89
CA ASP A 75 -6.19 7.16 -6.99
C ASP A 75 -5.34 8.33 -6.52
N PHE A 76 -5.68 8.96 -5.40
CA PHE A 76 -5.14 10.26 -5.00
C PHE A 76 -4.09 10.21 -3.89
N CYS A 77 -3.83 9.07 -3.25
CA CYS A 77 -2.68 8.98 -2.34
C CYS A 77 -1.37 9.21 -3.11
N VAL A 78 -0.41 9.85 -2.44
CA VAL A 78 0.86 10.21 -3.06
C VAL A 78 1.80 9.01 -3.17
N ARG A 79 1.82 8.17 -2.13
CA ARG A 79 2.80 7.09 -1.99
C ARG A 79 2.32 5.78 -2.62
N VAL A 80 3.22 5.07 -3.28
CA VAL A 80 3.05 3.68 -3.75
C VAL A 80 2.64 2.79 -2.57
N ARG A 81 3.35 2.91 -1.44
CA ARG A 81 3.03 2.13 -0.24
C ARG A 81 1.61 2.35 0.26
N GLU A 82 1.10 3.57 0.16
CA GLU A 82 -0.27 3.89 0.59
C GLU A 82 -1.28 3.37 -0.41
N GLY A 83 -1.06 3.57 -1.71
CA GLY A 83 -1.98 3.09 -2.74
C GLY A 83 -2.15 1.58 -2.68
N MET A 84 -1.07 0.84 -2.42
CA MET A 84 -1.14 -0.60 -2.20
C MET A 84 -2.04 -0.99 -1.03
N ARG A 85 -2.11 -0.19 0.05
CA ARG A 85 -2.94 -0.50 1.23
C ARG A 85 -4.43 -0.28 1.00
N TYR A 86 -4.78 0.57 0.02
CA TYR A 86 -6.17 0.90 -0.31
C TYR A 86 -6.71 0.06 -1.47
N TRP A 87 -5.82 -0.67 -2.16
CA TRP A 87 -6.15 -1.61 -3.22
C TRP A 87 -6.17 -3.04 -2.69
N ASN A 88 -7.32 -3.73 -2.84
CA ASN A 88 -7.50 -5.12 -2.40
C ASN A 88 -7.20 -5.29 -0.90
N MET A 89 -7.82 -4.46 -0.07
CA MET A 89 -7.48 -4.21 1.33
C MET A 89 -7.50 -5.49 2.19
N THR A 90 -8.46 -6.38 1.96
CA THR A 90 -8.57 -7.65 2.72
C THR A 90 -7.41 -8.60 2.39
N VAL A 91 -7.02 -8.68 1.11
CA VAL A 91 -5.84 -9.45 0.68
C VAL A 91 -4.55 -8.81 1.19
N GLN A 92 -4.45 -7.49 1.23
CA GLN A 92 -3.30 -6.80 1.82
C GLN A 92 -3.15 -7.12 3.30
N TRP A 93 -4.28 -7.18 4.04
CA TRP A 93 -4.26 -7.62 5.42
C TRP A 93 -3.77 -9.07 5.53
N TRP A 94 -4.31 -9.99 4.71
CA TRP A 94 -3.91 -11.40 4.70
C TRP A 94 -2.42 -11.57 4.39
N LEU A 95 -1.91 -10.90 3.35
CA LEU A 95 -0.50 -10.87 2.99
C LEU A 95 0.35 -10.34 4.15
N ALA A 96 -0.09 -9.28 4.83
CA ALA A 96 0.63 -8.71 5.95
C ALA A 96 0.69 -9.67 7.16
N GLN A 97 -0.41 -10.36 7.49
CA GLN A 97 -0.47 -11.25 8.65
C GLN A 97 0.26 -12.56 8.43
N TYR A 98 0.05 -13.19 7.28
CA TYR A 98 0.45 -14.58 7.07
C TYR A 98 1.71 -14.74 6.24
N ILE A 99 2.04 -13.77 5.39
CA ILE A 99 3.18 -13.88 4.46
C ILE A 99 4.33 -12.94 4.84
N TYR A 100 4.05 -11.65 5.02
CA TYR A 100 5.08 -10.67 5.32
C TYR A 100 5.72 -10.90 6.70
N LYS A 101 4.91 -11.28 7.70
CA LYS A 101 5.39 -11.59 9.06
C LYS A 101 6.19 -12.88 9.14
N SER A 102 5.88 -13.87 8.31
CA SER A 102 6.53 -15.18 8.26
C SER A 102 7.73 -15.24 7.30
N ALA A 103 8.03 -14.15 6.61
CA ALA A 103 9.14 -14.08 5.66
C ALA A 103 10.47 -14.52 6.31
N PRO A 104 11.32 -15.29 5.59
CA PRO A 104 12.53 -15.92 6.15
C PRO A 104 13.69 -14.94 6.39
N THR A 105 13.43 -13.64 6.39
CA THR A 105 14.44 -12.58 6.39
C THR A 105 13.95 -11.38 7.18
N SER A 106 14.87 -10.70 7.85
CA SER A 106 14.59 -9.46 8.59
C SER A 106 14.68 -8.21 7.71
N SER A 107 15.26 -8.30 6.51
CA SER A 107 15.42 -7.15 5.60
C SER A 107 14.08 -6.71 5.02
N TYR A 108 13.71 -5.45 5.22
CA TYR A 108 12.46 -4.87 4.71
C TYR A 108 12.25 -5.12 3.21
N VAL A 109 13.30 -4.95 2.41
CA VAL A 109 13.24 -5.13 0.94
C VAL A 109 13.01 -6.59 0.60
N LEU A 110 13.74 -7.51 1.24
CA LEU A 110 13.60 -8.95 0.98
C LEU A 110 12.26 -9.49 1.47
N ARG A 111 11.73 -8.99 2.59
CA ARG A 111 10.37 -9.30 3.06
C ARG A 111 9.32 -8.84 2.06
N SER A 112 9.48 -7.62 1.53
CA SER A 112 8.56 -7.10 0.50
C SER A 112 8.64 -7.94 -0.77
N ALA A 113 9.84 -8.31 -1.23
CA ALA A 113 10.02 -9.19 -2.38
C ALA A 113 9.42 -10.58 -2.17
N TRP A 114 9.59 -11.16 -0.99
CA TRP A 114 8.95 -12.43 -0.60
C TRP A 114 7.43 -12.35 -0.67
N THR A 115 6.83 -11.32 -0.07
CA THR A 115 5.38 -11.11 -0.12
C THR A 115 4.89 -10.92 -1.56
N MET A 116 5.59 -10.14 -2.38
CA MET A 116 5.20 -9.90 -3.76
C MET A 116 5.39 -11.13 -4.66
N LEU A 117 6.39 -11.97 -4.41
CA LEU A 117 6.56 -13.26 -5.09
C LEU A 117 5.37 -14.18 -4.83
N LEU A 118 4.96 -14.32 -3.57
CA LEU A 118 3.82 -15.16 -3.19
C LEU A 118 2.49 -14.56 -3.66
N SER A 119 2.39 -13.23 -3.70
CA SER A 119 1.27 -12.54 -4.35
C SER A 119 1.20 -12.85 -5.85
N ALA A 120 2.34 -12.85 -6.56
CA ALA A 120 2.38 -13.25 -7.97
C ALA A 120 1.92 -14.69 -8.18
N TYR A 121 2.43 -15.61 -7.35
CA TYR A 121 2.02 -17.01 -7.37
C TYR A 121 0.52 -17.18 -7.16
N TRP A 122 -0.07 -16.44 -6.19
CA TRP A 122 -1.51 -16.46 -5.93
C TRP A 122 -2.33 -15.98 -7.14
N HIS A 123 -1.82 -15.04 -7.94
CA HIS A 123 -2.46 -14.61 -9.17
C HIS A 123 -2.31 -15.60 -10.33
N GLY A 124 -1.27 -16.45 -10.32
CA GLY A 124 -1.09 -17.56 -11.25
C GLY A 124 0.37 -17.81 -11.66
N LEU A 125 0.57 -18.73 -12.61
CA LEU A 125 1.90 -19.13 -13.09
C LEU A 125 2.38 -18.32 -14.32
N HIS A 126 1.57 -17.37 -14.81
CA HIS A 126 1.95 -16.53 -15.94
C HIS A 126 3.11 -15.60 -15.57
N PRO A 127 4.23 -15.61 -16.32
CA PRO A 127 5.42 -14.81 -16.00
C PRO A 127 5.18 -13.30 -15.86
N GLY A 128 4.19 -12.76 -16.57
CA GLY A 128 3.80 -11.36 -16.50
C GLY A 128 3.44 -10.91 -15.08
N TYR A 129 2.81 -11.78 -14.27
CA TYR A 129 2.52 -11.48 -12.86
C TYR A 129 3.80 -11.29 -12.06
N TYR A 130 4.78 -12.18 -12.24
CA TYR A 130 6.05 -12.12 -11.53
C TYR A 130 6.83 -10.86 -11.89
N LEU A 131 6.88 -10.50 -13.17
CA LEU A 131 7.50 -9.25 -13.63
C LEU A 131 6.85 -8.02 -12.97
N SER A 132 5.51 -7.95 -12.96
CA SER A 132 4.78 -6.84 -12.35
C SER A 132 5.00 -6.75 -10.84
N PHE A 133 4.78 -7.85 -10.11
CA PHE A 133 4.88 -7.87 -8.65
C PHE A 133 6.30 -7.66 -8.15
N LEU A 134 7.31 -8.25 -8.79
CA LEU A 134 8.71 -8.08 -8.39
C LEU A 134 9.28 -6.70 -8.73
N THR A 135 8.56 -5.89 -9.52
CA THR A 135 8.89 -4.47 -9.72
C THR A 135 8.48 -3.61 -8.51
N ILE A 136 7.45 -4.02 -7.75
CA ILE A 136 6.94 -3.27 -6.60
C ILE A 136 8.00 -3.04 -5.50
N PRO A 137 8.77 -4.05 -5.02
CA PRO A 137 9.80 -3.84 -4.01
C PRO A 137 10.86 -2.81 -4.41
N LEU A 138 11.21 -2.76 -5.69
CA LEU A 138 12.14 -1.75 -6.23
C LEU A 138 11.54 -0.35 -6.11
N CYS A 139 10.28 -0.16 -6.53
CA CYS A 139 9.57 1.12 -6.38
C CYS A 139 9.45 1.54 -4.90
N LEU A 140 9.12 0.61 -4.00
CA LEU A 140 9.03 0.89 -2.56
C LEU A 140 10.38 1.27 -1.95
N ALA A 141 11.47 0.61 -2.37
CA ALA A 141 12.82 0.93 -1.92
C ALA A 141 13.25 2.33 -2.41
N ALA A 142 12.98 2.63 -3.68
CA ALA A 142 13.27 3.93 -4.29
C ALA A 142 12.49 5.06 -3.61
N GLU A 143 11.17 4.92 -3.46
CA GLU A 143 10.29 5.87 -2.76
C GLU A 143 10.79 6.14 -1.35
N GLY A 144 11.00 5.09 -0.55
CA GLY A 144 11.38 5.25 0.85
C GLY A 144 12.74 5.93 1.03
N ARG A 145 13.71 5.64 0.16
CA ARG A 145 15.04 6.26 0.22
C ARG A 145 15.01 7.71 -0.23
N LEU A 146 14.38 7.98 -1.38
CA LEU A 146 14.31 9.33 -1.93
C LEU A 146 13.54 10.27 -0.99
N GLU A 147 12.40 9.83 -0.45
CA GLU A 147 11.61 10.61 0.52
C GLU A 147 12.41 10.91 1.79
N SER A 148 13.12 9.93 2.33
CA SER A 148 13.96 10.12 3.53
C SER A 148 15.12 11.11 3.32
N ALA A 149 15.60 11.24 2.09
CA ALA A 149 16.73 12.11 1.74
C ALA A 149 16.30 13.55 1.44
N LEU A 150 15.20 13.72 0.69
CA LEU A 150 14.86 15.01 0.08
C LEU A 150 13.64 15.71 0.68
N ARG A 151 12.56 14.98 1.01
CA ARG A 151 11.25 15.61 1.29
C ARG A 151 11.30 16.69 2.38
N TRP A 152 12.00 16.40 3.48
CA TRP A 152 12.09 17.30 4.64
C TRP A 152 13.00 18.52 4.40
N ARG A 153 13.82 18.51 3.34
CA ARG A 153 14.67 19.64 2.95
C ARG A 153 13.93 20.67 2.08
N LEU A 154 12.70 20.35 1.67
CA LEU A 154 11.91 21.20 0.80
C LEU A 154 11.09 22.22 1.61
N SER A 155 10.95 23.42 1.06
CA SER A 155 10.00 24.43 1.53
C SER A 155 8.55 23.92 1.43
N PRO A 156 7.56 24.58 2.06
CA PRO A 156 6.16 24.17 1.95
C PRO A 156 5.67 24.04 0.50
N GLY A 157 5.98 25.02 -0.36
CA GLY A 157 5.67 24.95 -1.79
C GLY A 157 6.44 23.81 -2.51
N GLY A 158 7.68 23.56 -2.11
CA GLY A 158 8.46 22.43 -2.62
C GLY A 158 7.87 21.07 -2.23
N GLN A 159 7.32 20.94 -1.02
CA GLN A 159 6.63 19.71 -0.58
C GLN A 159 5.34 19.48 -1.37
N GLN A 160 4.60 20.53 -1.70
CA GLN A 160 3.41 20.42 -2.56
C GLN A 160 3.78 19.98 -3.99
N ALA A 161 4.82 20.58 -4.58
CA ALA A 161 5.31 20.16 -5.90
C ALA A 161 5.81 18.71 -5.88
N TRP A 162 6.51 18.32 -4.80
CA TRP A 162 6.92 16.95 -4.56
C TRP A 162 5.74 15.98 -4.51
N ASP A 163 4.67 16.34 -3.80
CA ASP A 163 3.47 15.49 -3.67
C ASP A 163 2.81 15.23 -5.01
N TRP A 164 2.66 16.26 -5.84
CA TRP A 164 2.16 16.11 -7.21
C TRP A 164 3.09 15.24 -8.07
N ALA A 165 4.40 15.48 -8.01
CA ALA A 165 5.37 14.70 -8.77
C ALA A 165 5.37 13.22 -8.34
N HIS A 166 5.34 12.94 -7.04
CA HIS A 166 5.30 11.57 -6.51
C HIS A 166 4.00 10.87 -6.84
N TRP A 167 2.87 11.55 -6.70
CA TRP A 167 1.57 11.02 -7.12
C TRP A 167 1.58 10.65 -8.61
N PHE A 168 2.10 11.54 -9.47
CA PHE A 168 2.20 11.29 -10.90
C PHE A 168 3.08 10.07 -11.19
N LEU A 169 4.28 10.00 -10.60
CA LEU A 169 5.20 8.88 -10.75
C LEU A 169 4.59 7.56 -10.26
N LYS A 170 3.89 7.57 -9.12
CA LYS A 170 3.13 6.41 -8.61
C LYS A 170 2.12 5.92 -9.65
N MET A 171 1.31 6.82 -10.21
CA MET A 171 0.31 6.45 -11.21
C MET A 171 0.97 5.87 -12.47
N ARG A 172 2.08 6.44 -12.94
CA ARG A 172 2.85 5.90 -14.07
C ARG A 172 3.47 4.54 -13.77
N ALA A 173 3.95 4.32 -12.54
CA ALA A 173 4.46 3.02 -12.12
C ALA A 173 3.35 1.96 -12.13
N TYR A 174 2.13 2.30 -11.67
CA TYR A 174 0.98 1.39 -11.74
C TYR A 174 0.58 1.06 -13.16
N ASP A 175 0.50 2.08 -14.04
CA ASP A 175 0.22 1.88 -15.46
C ASP A 175 1.23 0.89 -16.09
N TYR A 176 2.51 1.04 -15.76
CA TYR A 176 3.60 0.23 -16.27
C TYR A 176 3.58 -1.21 -15.77
N MET A 177 3.39 -1.39 -14.45
CA MET A 177 3.29 -2.71 -13.84
C MET A 177 2.02 -3.44 -14.27
N CYS A 178 0.91 -2.73 -14.53
CA CYS A 178 -0.32 -3.34 -15.03
C CYS A 178 -0.11 -4.08 -16.36
N MET A 179 0.85 -3.68 -17.18
CA MET A 179 1.05 -4.33 -18.47
C MET A 179 1.45 -5.80 -18.37
N GLY A 180 2.17 -6.21 -17.32
CA GLY A 180 2.43 -7.63 -17.08
C GLY A 180 1.17 -8.43 -16.72
N PHE A 181 0.17 -7.79 -16.08
CA PHE A 181 -1.15 -8.42 -15.84
C PHE A 181 -2.00 -8.52 -17.10
N VAL A 182 -1.89 -7.55 -18.00
CA VAL A 182 -2.67 -7.52 -19.25
C VAL A 182 -2.08 -8.47 -20.28
N LEU A 183 -0.74 -8.52 -20.39
CA LEU A 183 -0.05 -9.31 -21.41
C LEU A 183 0.19 -10.76 -20.99
N LEU A 184 0.36 -11.03 -19.68
CA LEU A 184 0.62 -12.35 -19.07
C LEU A 184 1.94 -13.04 -19.49
N SER A 185 2.36 -12.88 -20.73
CA SER A 185 3.57 -13.43 -21.34
C SER A 185 4.82 -12.64 -20.95
N MET A 186 5.91 -13.35 -20.64
CA MET A 186 7.22 -12.71 -20.37
C MET A 186 7.70 -11.94 -21.60
N GLY A 187 7.64 -12.56 -22.78
CA GLY A 187 8.16 -11.98 -24.01
C GLY A 187 7.43 -10.70 -24.40
N ASP A 188 6.09 -10.71 -24.35
CA ASP A 188 5.29 -9.54 -24.72
C ASP A 188 5.45 -8.40 -23.70
N THR A 189 5.50 -8.74 -22.40
CA THR A 189 5.76 -7.77 -21.34
C THR A 189 7.12 -7.10 -21.51
N LEU A 190 8.18 -7.88 -21.75
CA LEU A 190 9.54 -7.35 -21.93
C LEU A 190 9.68 -6.55 -23.23
N ARG A 191 9.07 -6.98 -24.34
CA ARG A 191 9.06 -6.21 -25.60
C ARG A 191 8.35 -4.86 -25.41
N TYR A 192 7.22 -4.86 -24.72
CA TYR A 192 6.50 -3.63 -24.40
C TYR A 192 7.34 -2.70 -23.50
N TRP A 193 7.93 -3.23 -22.44
CA TRP A 193 8.80 -2.44 -21.56
C TRP A 193 10.05 -1.92 -22.30
N ALA A 194 10.64 -2.71 -23.19
CA ALA A 194 11.75 -2.29 -24.04
C ALA A 194 11.35 -1.15 -24.99
N SER A 195 10.14 -1.18 -25.57
CA SER A 195 9.68 -0.10 -26.47
C SER A 195 9.48 1.24 -25.76
N ILE A 196 9.41 1.24 -24.42
CA ILE A 196 9.40 2.44 -23.57
C ILE A 196 10.67 2.56 -22.71
N TYR A 197 11.75 1.90 -23.13
CA TYR A 197 13.10 1.99 -22.55
C TYR A 197 13.18 1.64 -21.06
N PHE A 198 12.31 0.74 -20.58
CA PHE A 198 12.22 0.35 -19.17
C PHE A 198 12.13 1.56 -18.22
N CYS A 199 11.43 2.62 -18.65
CA CYS A 199 11.50 3.94 -18.01
C CYS A 199 11.23 3.92 -16.50
N ILE A 200 10.28 3.10 -16.02
CA ILE A 200 9.97 3.00 -14.58
C ILE A 200 11.08 2.30 -13.81
N HIS A 201 11.70 1.24 -14.36
CA HIS A 201 12.85 0.60 -13.71
C HIS A 201 14.03 1.56 -13.64
N VAL A 202 14.32 2.27 -14.74
CA VAL A 202 15.40 3.27 -14.79
C VAL A 202 15.14 4.40 -13.79
N LEU A 203 13.93 4.98 -13.76
CA LEU A 203 13.55 6.02 -12.80
C LEU A 203 13.65 5.54 -11.35
N ALA A 204 13.20 4.32 -11.05
CA ALA A 204 13.28 3.76 -9.70
C ALA A 204 14.73 3.53 -9.26
N LEU A 205 15.59 3.02 -10.15
CA LEU A 205 17.02 2.84 -9.86
C LEU A 205 17.74 4.18 -9.66
N MET A 206 17.44 5.19 -10.49
CA MET A 206 17.99 6.54 -10.31
C MET A 206 17.53 7.18 -9.00
N ALA A 207 16.24 7.08 -8.68
CA ALA A 207 15.69 7.57 -7.41
C ALA A 207 16.32 6.87 -6.20
N LEU A 208 16.50 5.55 -6.27
CA LEU A 208 17.18 4.77 -5.25
C LEU A 208 18.64 5.22 -5.09
N GLY A 209 19.39 5.33 -6.20
CA GLY A 209 20.78 5.77 -6.21
C GLY A 209 20.95 7.18 -5.64
N LEU A 210 20.09 8.12 -6.05
CA LEU A 210 20.06 9.48 -5.53
C LEU A 210 19.75 9.51 -4.02
N GLY A 211 18.75 8.75 -3.58
CA GLY A 211 18.41 8.65 -2.15
C GLY A 211 19.54 8.05 -1.30
N LEU A 212 20.33 7.13 -1.86
CA LEU A 212 21.52 6.58 -1.22
C LEU A 212 22.67 7.59 -1.19
N ALA A 213 22.95 8.28 -2.30
CA ALA A 213 24.01 9.27 -2.41
C ALA A 213 23.81 10.47 -1.47
N LEU A 214 22.56 10.89 -1.28
CA LEU A 214 22.19 12.00 -0.40
C LEU A 214 22.18 11.65 1.10
N GLY A 215 22.52 10.41 1.47
CA GLY A 215 22.69 9.98 2.86
C GLY A 215 21.40 9.89 3.66
N GLY A 216 20.27 9.53 3.02
CA GLY A 216 18.99 9.35 3.69
C GLY A 216 19.11 8.39 4.88
N GLY A 217 18.98 8.91 6.10
CA GLY A 217 19.08 8.15 7.34
C GLY A 217 18.03 7.04 7.35
N GLY A 218 18.47 5.79 7.48
CA GLY A 218 17.57 4.65 7.53
C GLY A 218 16.51 4.80 8.64
N PRO A 219 15.31 4.21 8.48
CA PRO A 219 14.20 4.33 9.44
C PRO A 219 14.57 3.94 10.89
N SER A 220 15.61 3.13 11.08
CA SER A 220 16.14 2.72 12.39
C SER A 220 16.76 3.87 13.20
N ARG A 221 17.40 4.85 12.56
CA ARG A 221 18.01 6.01 13.26
C ARG A 221 16.94 6.94 13.85
N ARG A 222 15.73 6.92 13.27
CA ARG A 222 14.61 7.78 13.66
C ARG A 222 13.91 7.30 14.93
N LYS A 223 13.78 5.99 15.13
CA LYS A 223 13.18 5.44 16.37
C LYS A 223 14.06 5.74 17.60
N ALA A 224 15.37 5.72 17.41
CA ALA A 224 16.35 6.13 18.42
C ALA A 224 16.32 7.64 18.69
N ALA A 225 16.22 8.47 17.64
CA ALA A 225 16.14 9.92 17.80
C ALA A 225 14.84 10.37 18.50
N SER A 226 13.69 9.79 18.15
CA SER A 226 12.41 10.14 18.80
C SER A 226 12.31 9.66 20.26
N GLN A 227 12.93 8.52 20.60
CA GLN A 227 13.01 8.04 21.99
C GLN A 227 14.02 8.85 22.82
N ALA A 228 15.11 9.32 22.21
CA ALA A 228 16.07 10.17 22.91
C ALA A 228 15.49 11.55 23.26
N THR A 229 14.62 12.12 22.42
CA THR A 229 13.96 13.40 22.70
C THR A 229 12.88 13.29 23.80
N SER A 230 12.27 12.12 24.00
CA SER A 230 11.26 11.92 25.07
C SER A 230 11.85 11.63 26.46
N LEU A 231 13.17 11.50 26.57
CA LEU A 231 13.88 11.19 27.83
C LEU A 231 14.68 12.37 28.41
N ALA A 232 14.54 13.58 27.85
CA ALA A 232 15.11 14.77 28.45
C ALA A 232 14.22 15.24 29.62
N PRO A 233 14.77 15.42 30.84
CA PRO A 233 13.98 15.76 32.02
C PRO A 233 13.48 17.21 31.93
N GLU A 234 12.17 17.37 32.06
CA GLU A 234 11.46 18.63 32.23
C GLU A 234 11.96 19.30 33.53
N LYS A 235 12.81 20.31 33.39
CA LYS A 235 13.23 21.14 34.52
C LYS A 235 12.05 22.02 34.94
N LEU A 236 11.56 21.76 36.15
CA LEU A 236 10.83 22.66 37.02
C LEU A 236 11.20 24.14 36.79
N ARG A 237 10.17 24.97 36.59
CA ARG A 237 10.26 26.39 36.95
C ARG A 237 8.95 26.82 37.59
N GLU A 238 9.04 26.97 38.91
CA GLU A 238 8.15 27.76 39.75
C GLU A 238 8.22 29.23 39.31
N GLU A 239 7.05 29.86 39.16
CA GLU A 239 6.60 31.14 39.75
C GLU A 239 5.21 31.49 39.21
#